data_AF-A0A380MW37-F1
#
_entry.id   AF-A0A380MW37-F1
#
_cell.length_a   1.000
_cell.length_b   1.000
_cell.length_c   1.000
_cell.angle_alpha   90.00
_cell.angle_beta   90.00
_cell.angle_gamma   90.00
#
_symmetry.space_group_name_H-M   'P 1'
#
loop_
_entity.id
_entity.type
_entity.pdbx_description
1 polymer ?
#
loop_
_entity_poly.entity_id
_entity_poly.type
_entity_poly.pdbx_seq_one_letter_code
_entity_poly.pdbx_strand_id
1 'polypeptide(L)'
;MGAWLAYEASILLKGCSQRIITVISGQNPPNLVPHSKLHQAPDEQLIADINRQNPAARHIWEIPELRSLFLPIIRMDYRLLETYQPSGKKVRELAVIYGKDDHEICQEALPHWQQFSDYTHPDTPVDGGHFYLSAPNTQLPNLLHQLAESLTAEQDISC
;
A
#
# COMPACT_ATOMS: atom_id res chain seq x y z
N MET A 1 -3.37 -2.97 -1.19
CA MET A 1 -3.53 -4.01 -0.13
C MET A 1 -2.36 -4.06 0.85
N GLY A 2 -1.14 -4.39 0.40
CA GLY A 2 0.00 -4.66 1.29
C GLY A 2 0.28 -3.57 2.34
N ALA A 3 0.08 -2.30 2.01
CA ALA A 3 0.27 -1.19 2.95
C ALA A 3 -0.69 -1.24 4.16
N TRP A 4 -1.94 -1.65 3.99
CA TRP A 4 -2.88 -1.82 5.12
C TRP A 4 -2.50 -3.02 5.98
N LEU A 5 -2.01 -4.10 5.36
CA LEU A 5 -1.48 -5.25 6.11
C LEU A 5 -0.25 -4.85 6.92
N ALA A 6 0.67 -4.07 6.35
CA ALA A 6 1.83 -3.54 7.05
C ALA A 6 1.41 -2.64 8.23
N TYR A 7 0.43 -1.78 8.04
CA TYR A 7 -0.15 -0.96 9.12
C TYR A 7 -0.71 -1.80 10.27
N GLU A 8 -1.58 -2.77 10.00
CA GLU A 8 -2.14 -3.63 11.06
C GLU A 8 -1.09 -4.52 11.71
N ALA A 9 -0.11 -5.03 10.94
CA ALA A 9 1.01 -5.79 11.48
C ALA A 9 1.88 -4.93 12.42
N SER A 10 2.17 -3.69 12.05
CA SER A 10 2.93 -2.75 12.88
C SER A 10 2.21 -2.41 14.19
N ILE A 11 0.88 -2.37 14.20
CA ILE A 11 0.10 -2.21 15.44
C ILE A 11 0.34 -3.39 16.38
N LEU A 12 0.35 -4.62 15.86
CA LEU A 12 0.63 -5.82 16.66
C LEU A 12 2.06 -5.83 17.20
N LEU A 13 3.01 -5.25 16.45
CA LEU A 13 4.42 -5.14 16.84
C LEU A 13 4.72 -3.96 17.77
N LYS A 14 3.76 -3.08 18.08
CA LYS A 14 3.98 -1.90 18.93
C LYS A 14 4.48 -2.23 20.35
N GLY A 15 4.28 -3.47 20.81
CA GLY A 15 4.80 -3.98 22.09
C GLY A 15 6.27 -4.41 22.07
N CYS A 16 6.92 -4.43 20.89
CA CYS A 16 8.34 -4.78 20.77
C CYS A 16 9.25 -3.58 21.11
N SER A 17 10.44 -3.86 21.64
CA SER A 17 11.44 -2.83 21.98
C SER A 17 12.09 -2.17 20.77
N GLN A 18 12.06 -2.84 19.61
CA GLN A 18 12.66 -2.34 18.38
C GLN A 18 11.88 -1.13 17.82
N ARG A 19 12.61 -0.11 17.37
CA ARG A 19 12.03 0.99 16.59
C ARG A 19 11.68 0.49 15.18
N ILE A 20 10.48 0.78 14.71
CA ILE A 20 9.95 0.34 13.41
C ILE A 20 9.34 1.56 12.72
N ILE A 21 9.76 1.81 11.47
CA ILE A 21 9.07 2.72 10.56
C ILE A 21 8.17 1.87 9.65
N THR A 22 6.88 2.18 9.64
CA THR A 22 5.92 1.53 8.74
C THR A 22 5.91 2.26 7.41
N VAL A 23 6.28 1.59 6.32
CA VAL A 23 6.23 2.19 4.98
C VAL A 23 4.89 1.86 4.32
N ILE A 24 4.14 2.89 3.99
CA ILE A 24 2.92 2.83 3.20
C ILE A 24 3.30 3.16 1.76
N SER A 25 3.04 2.23 0.84
CA SER A 25 3.34 2.37 -0.58
C SER A 25 2.05 2.28 -1.39
N GLY A 26 1.76 3.32 -2.18
CA GLY A 26 0.65 3.33 -3.14
C GLY A 26 -0.69 2.95 -2.53
N GLN A 27 -1.04 3.53 -1.37
CA GLN A 27 -2.32 3.24 -0.72
C GLN A 27 -2.92 4.45 0.01
N ASN A 28 -4.22 4.63 -0.17
CA ASN A 28 -5.01 5.63 0.55
C ASN A 28 -5.12 5.29 2.05
N PRO A 29 -5.34 6.30 2.91
CA PRO A 29 -5.51 6.06 4.34
C PRO A 29 -6.69 5.11 4.65
N PRO A 30 -6.64 4.38 5.77
CA PRO A 30 -7.62 3.33 6.08
C PRO A 30 -9.07 3.80 6.23
N ASN A 31 -9.32 5.10 6.42
CA ASN A 31 -10.66 5.68 6.45
C ASN A 31 -11.26 5.92 5.06
N LEU A 32 -10.47 5.82 3.99
CA LEU A 32 -10.90 5.92 2.60
C LEU A 32 -10.99 4.52 1.97
N VAL A 33 -11.82 3.67 2.56
CA VAL A 33 -12.07 2.32 2.02
C VAL A 33 -12.79 2.42 0.67
N PRO A 34 -12.37 1.67 -0.37
CA PRO A 34 -13.07 1.65 -1.65
C PRO A 34 -14.56 1.37 -1.49
N HIS A 35 -15.40 2.15 -2.17
CA HIS A 35 -16.84 1.94 -2.18
C HIS A 35 -17.30 0.87 -3.20
N SER A 36 -16.37 0.24 -3.90
CA SER A 36 -16.66 -0.81 -4.87
C SER A 36 -17.09 -2.12 -4.21
N LYS A 37 -17.73 -2.99 -5.00
CA LYS A 37 -18.08 -4.38 -4.61
C LYS A 37 -17.62 -5.37 -5.68
N LEU A 38 -16.45 -5.14 -6.27
CA LEU A 38 -15.90 -5.94 -7.36
C LEU A 38 -15.66 -7.39 -6.93
N HIS A 39 -15.41 -7.64 -5.63
CA HIS A 39 -15.32 -9.02 -5.13
C HIS A 39 -16.61 -9.83 -5.29
N GLN A 40 -17.77 -9.16 -5.41
CA GLN A 40 -19.08 -9.77 -5.63
C GLN A 40 -19.52 -9.71 -7.10
N ALA A 41 -18.80 -8.95 -7.93
CA ALA A 41 -19.13 -8.74 -9.33
C ALA A 41 -18.78 -9.97 -10.18
N PRO A 42 -19.41 -10.13 -11.37
CA PRO A 42 -18.99 -11.10 -12.37
C PRO A 42 -17.50 -11.01 -12.69
N ASP A 43 -16.89 -12.14 -13.03
CA ASP A 43 -15.46 -12.26 -13.32
C ASP A 43 -14.97 -11.22 -14.35
N GLU A 44 -15.77 -10.96 -15.38
CA GLU A 44 -15.45 -10.01 -16.45
C GLU A 44 -15.31 -8.58 -15.92
N GLN A 45 -16.12 -8.18 -14.94
CA GLN A 45 -16.05 -6.84 -14.35
C GLN A 45 -14.81 -6.71 -13.46
N LEU A 46 -14.50 -7.74 -12.66
CA LEU A 46 -13.30 -7.76 -11.85
C LEU A 46 -12.04 -7.73 -12.74
N ILE A 47 -12.00 -8.54 -13.81
CA ILE A 47 -10.90 -8.55 -14.77
C ILE A 47 -10.76 -7.22 -15.50
N ALA A 48 -11.87 -6.57 -15.85
CA ALA A 48 -11.83 -5.25 -16.46
C ALA A 48 -11.15 -4.21 -15.56
N ASP A 49 -11.44 -4.22 -14.26
CA ASP A 49 -10.78 -3.32 -13.31
C ASP A 49 -9.30 -3.67 -13.08
N ILE A 50 -8.97 -4.97 -12.96
CA ILE A 50 -7.57 -5.43 -12.87
C ILE A 50 -6.76 -4.96 -14.09
N ASN A 51 -7.32 -5.08 -15.30
CA ASN A 51 -6.66 -4.65 -16.53
C ASN A 51 -6.56 -3.14 -16.65
N ARG A 52 -7.50 -2.38 -16.08
CA ARG A 52 -7.43 -0.91 -16.02
C ARG A 52 -6.24 -0.47 -15.16
N GLN A 53 -6.01 -1.14 -14.04
CA GLN A 53 -4.89 -0.85 -13.13
C GLN A 53 -3.55 -1.34 -13.71
N ASN A 54 -3.51 -2.56 -14.27
CA ASN A 54 -2.30 -3.15 -14.84
C ASN A 54 -2.52 -3.70 -16.26
N PRO A 55 -2.49 -2.82 -17.28
CA PRO A 55 -2.67 -3.24 -18.67
C PRO A 55 -1.65 -4.26 -19.15
N ALA A 56 -0.42 -4.26 -18.61
CA ALA A 56 0.65 -5.17 -19.00
C ALA A 56 0.35 -6.63 -18.65
N ALA A 57 -0.47 -6.86 -17.62
CA ALA A 57 -0.88 -8.20 -17.17
C ALA A 57 -2.05 -8.80 -17.97
N ARG A 58 -2.60 -8.08 -18.96
CA ARG A 58 -3.84 -8.48 -19.65
C ARG A 58 -3.82 -9.89 -20.23
N HIS A 59 -2.70 -10.27 -20.85
CA HIS A 59 -2.50 -11.56 -21.50
C HIS A 59 -2.69 -12.76 -20.55
N ILE A 60 -2.51 -12.57 -19.25
CA ILE A 60 -2.72 -13.62 -18.23
C ILE A 60 -4.19 -14.07 -18.21
N TRP A 61 -5.12 -13.14 -18.40
CA TRP A 61 -6.56 -13.41 -18.31
C TRP A 61 -7.14 -14.10 -19.56
N GLU A 62 -6.37 -14.12 -20.65
CA GLU A 62 -6.70 -14.78 -21.90
C GLU A 62 -6.33 -16.28 -21.87
N ILE A 63 -5.47 -16.69 -20.92
CA ILE A 63 -5.06 -18.08 -20.71
C ILE A 63 -6.02 -18.72 -19.67
N PRO A 64 -6.89 -19.67 -20.06
CA PRO A 64 -7.93 -20.20 -19.17
C PRO A 64 -7.39 -20.80 -17.87
N GLU A 65 -6.26 -21.49 -17.94
CA GLU A 65 -5.62 -22.14 -16.79
C GLU A 65 -5.13 -21.09 -15.78
N LEU A 66 -4.45 -20.04 -16.24
CA LEU A 66 -3.97 -18.97 -15.37
C LEU A 66 -5.12 -18.15 -14.80
N ARG A 67 -6.13 -17.85 -15.62
CA ARG A 67 -7.36 -17.18 -15.16
C ARG A 67 -8.02 -17.98 -14.04
N SER A 68 -8.21 -19.29 -14.22
CA SER A 68 -8.84 -20.15 -13.22
C SER A 68 -8.05 -20.23 -11.90
N LEU A 69 -6.72 -20.11 -11.98
CA LEU A 69 -5.82 -20.16 -10.83
C LEU A 69 -5.79 -18.84 -10.05
N PHE A 70 -5.60 -17.71 -10.75
CA PHE A 70 -5.35 -16.42 -10.09
C PHE A 70 -6.63 -15.68 -9.71
N LEU A 71 -7.70 -15.80 -10.49
CA LEU A 71 -8.90 -14.99 -10.27
C LEU A 71 -9.54 -15.22 -8.90
N PRO A 72 -9.66 -16.45 -8.37
CA PRO A 72 -10.18 -16.66 -7.01
C PRO A 72 -9.30 -15.99 -5.93
N ILE A 73 -7.98 -15.99 -6.12
CA ILE A 73 -7.02 -15.39 -5.17
C ILE A 73 -7.18 -13.87 -5.18
N ILE A 74 -7.12 -13.24 -6.36
CA ILE A 74 -7.27 -11.79 -6.48
C ILE A 74 -8.66 -11.35 -6.00
N ARG A 75 -9.71 -12.13 -6.26
CA ARG A 75 -11.05 -11.83 -5.73
C ARG A 75 -11.07 -11.79 -4.19
N MET A 76 -10.28 -12.61 -3.51
CA MET A 76 -10.13 -12.53 -2.05
C MET A 76 -9.39 -11.26 -1.62
N ASP A 77 -8.38 -10.83 -2.37
CA ASP A 77 -7.69 -9.56 -2.09
C ASP A 77 -8.62 -8.35 -2.23
N TYR A 78 -9.45 -8.33 -3.28
CA TYR A 78 -10.51 -7.31 -3.43
C TYR A 78 -11.50 -7.37 -2.29
N ARG A 79 -11.93 -8.57 -1.88
CA ARG A 79 -12.84 -8.72 -0.74
C ARG A 79 -12.20 -8.14 0.52
N LEU A 80 -10.94 -8.44 0.78
CA LEU A 80 -10.21 -7.93 1.93
C LEU A 80 -10.18 -6.40 1.90
N LEU A 81 -9.83 -5.81 0.75
CA LEU A 81 -9.81 -4.36 0.59
C LEU A 81 -11.20 -3.71 0.77
N GLU A 82 -12.24 -4.26 0.15
CA GLU A 82 -13.59 -3.68 0.13
C GLU A 82 -14.37 -3.90 1.44
N THR A 83 -13.94 -4.85 2.27
CA THR A 83 -14.59 -5.16 3.56
C THR A 83 -13.71 -4.84 4.76
N TYR A 84 -12.53 -4.27 4.53
CA TYR A 84 -11.61 -3.90 5.60
C TYR A 84 -12.24 -2.85 6.52
N GLN A 85 -12.12 -3.11 7.82
CA GLN A 85 -12.47 -2.17 8.88
C GLN A 85 -11.20 -1.91 9.69
N PRO A 86 -10.63 -0.70 9.62
CA PRO A 86 -9.38 -0.43 10.32
C PRO A 86 -9.56 -0.49 11.82
N SER A 87 -8.54 -0.99 12.52
CA SER A 87 -8.53 -1.00 13.98
C SER A 87 -8.57 0.39 14.61
N GLY A 88 -8.20 1.43 13.84
CA GLY A 88 -8.15 2.83 14.28
C GLY A 88 -6.99 3.13 15.24
N LYS A 89 -6.11 2.15 15.48
CA LYS A 89 -4.95 2.31 16.36
C LYS A 89 -3.83 3.07 15.65
N LYS A 90 -2.99 3.76 16.42
CA LYS A 90 -1.82 4.44 15.87
C LYS A 90 -0.60 3.54 15.84
N VAL A 91 0.10 3.48 14.70
CA VAL A 91 1.48 2.99 14.64
C VAL A 91 2.44 4.04 15.21
N ARG A 92 3.69 3.67 15.51
CA ARG A 92 4.68 4.64 16.03
C ARG A 92 5.09 5.63 14.94
N GLU A 93 5.76 5.12 13.91
CA GLU A 93 6.30 5.93 12.82
C GLU A 93 5.81 5.42 11.48
N LEU A 94 5.50 6.35 10.59
CA LEU A 94 4.93 6.04 9.29
C LEU A 94 5.56 6.93 8.20
N ALA A 95 5.91 6.32 7.07
CA ALA A 95 6.33 7.02 5.86
C ALA A 95 5.42 6.64 4.70
N VAL A 96 4.90 7.64 3.98
CA VAL A 96 4.03 7.44 2.81
C VAL A 96 4.82 7.68 1.53
N ILE A 97 4.80 6.72 0.63
CA ILE A 97 5.42 6.79 -0.69
C ILE A 97 4.34 6.47 -1.74
N TYR A 98 4.23 7.28 -2.79
CA TYR A 98 3.21 7.09 -3.81
C TYR A 98 3.68 7.54 -5.20
N GLY A 99 3.15 6.92 -6.25
CA GLY A 99 3.41 7.36 -7.62
C GLY A 99 2.69 8.68 -7.92
N LYS A 100 3.38 9.66 -8.47
CA LYS A 100 2.82 10.98 -8.81
C LYS A 100 1.68 10.90 -9.84
N ASP A 101 1.73 9.87 -10.70
CA ASP A 101 0.76 9.60 -11.76
C ASP A 101 -0.21 8.46 -11.36
N ASP A 102 -0.29 8.12 -10.07
CA ASP A 102 -1.16 7.06 -9.57
C ASP A 102 -2.61 7.56 -9.40
N HIS A 103 -3.48 7.15 -10.32
CA HIS A 103 -4.89 7.49 -10.30
C HIS A 103 -5.72 6.73 -9.26
N GLU A 104 -5.17 5.71 -8.61
CA GLU A 104 -5.83 5.03 -7.49
C GLU A 104 -5.67 5.81 -6.17
N ILE A 105 -4.78 6.81 -6.14
CA ILE A 105 -4.44 7.57 -4.94
C ILE A 105 -5.11 8.94 -4.95
N CYS A 106 -5.91 9.21 -3.92
CA CYS A 106 -6.42 10.53 -3.63
C CYS A 106 -5.34 11.31 -2.88
N GLN A 107 -4.59 12.14 -3.59
CA GLN A 107 -3.47 12.89 -3.02
C GLN A 107 -3.92 13.84 -1.90
N GLU A 108 -5.13 14.38 -2.00
CA GLU A 108 -5.74 15.24 -0.99
C GLU A 108 -6.03 14.50 0.32
N ALA A 109 -6.19 13.18 0.27
CA ALA A 109 -6.45 12.35 1.43
C ALA A 109 -5.17 11.86 2.12
N LEU A 110 -4.00 11.89 1.45
CA LEU A 110 -2.74 11.37 2.00
C LEU A 110 -2.38 11.96 3.38
N PRO A 111 -2.58 13.27 3.65
CA PRO A 111 -2.32 13.82 4.98
C PRO A 111 -3.11 13.15 6.12
N HIS A 112 -4.24 12.50 5.82
CA HIS A 112 -5.01 11.77 6.83
C HIS A 112 -4.27 10.56 7.41
N TRP A 113 -3.19 10.07 6.77
CA TRP A 113 -2.31 9.07 7.37
C TRP A 113 -1.73 9.50 8.72
N GLN A 114 -1.57 10.81 8.96
CA GLN A 114 -1.14 11.36 10.26
C GLN A 114 -2.07 10.99 11.43
N GLN A 115 -3.35 10.72 11.15
CA GLN A 115 -4.31 10.27 12.16
C GLN A 115 -4.02 8.84 12.65
N PHE A 116 -3.28 8.05 11.87
CA PHE A 116 -2.99 6.64 12.09
C PHE A 116 -1.55 6.38 12.59
N SER A 117 -0.80 7.43 12.90
CA SER A 117 0.56 7.33 13.45
C SER A 117 0.82 8.33 14.58
N ASP A 118 1.80 8.05 15.42
CA ASP A 118 2.31 8.98 16.44
C ASP A 118 3.29 9.99 15.81
N TYR A 119 4.05 9.56 14.80
CA TYR A 119 4.93 10.38 13.98
C TYR A 119 4.80 10.00 12.49
N THR A 120 4.81 11.00 11.60
CA THR A 120 4.70 10.82 10.15
C THR A 120 5.82 11.56 9.46
N HIS A 121 6.57 10.86 8.60
CA HIS A 121 7.51 11.49 7.69
C HIS A 121 6.75 12.26 6.59
N PRO A 122 7.37 13.24 5.92
CA PRO A 122 6.76 13.89 4.77
C PRO A 122 6.34 12.89 3.69
N ASP A 123 5.15 13.09 3.13
CA ASP A 123 4.67 12.29 2.00
C ASP A 123 5.64 12.41 0.82
N THR A 124 6.06 11.28 0.27
CA THR A 124 7.11 11.22 -0.75
C THR A 124 6.54 10.78 -2.08
N PRO A 125 6.28 11.71 -3.02
CA PRO A 125 5.93 11.34 -4.39
C PRO A 125 7.15 10.78 -5.12
N VAL A 126 6.91 9.79 -5.99
CA VAL A 126 7.91 9.21 -6.89
C VAL A 126 7.40 9.17 -8.32
N ASP A 127 8.30 9.06 -9.29
CA ASP A 127 7.94 8.95 -10.70
C ASP A 127 7.19 7.64 -11.00
N GLY A 128 6.06 7.75 -11.72
CA GLY A 128 5.25 6.61 -12.16
C GLY A 128 3.83 6.59 -11.58
N GLY A 129 3.04 5.62 -12.04
CA GLY A 129 1.67 5.36 -11.57
C GLY A 129 1.62 4.31 -10.46
N HIS A 130 0.49 3.61 -10.33
CA HIS A 130 0.26 2.62 -9.27
C HIS A 130 1.35 1.54 -9.16
N PHE A 131 1.88 1.11 -10.30
CA PHE A 131 2.93 0.08 -10.40
C PHE A 131 4.35 0.69 -10.49
N TYR A 132 4.60 1.87 -9.92
CA TYR A 132 5.92 2.52 -9.93
C TYR A 132 7.06 1.65 -9.39
N LEU A 133 6.73 0.64 -8.57
CA LEU A 133 7.68 -0.35 -8.03
C LEU A 133 8.28 -1.26 -9.10
N SER A 134 7.55 -1.49 -10.19
CA SER A 134 8.00 -2.35 -11.29
C SER A 134 8.84 -1.58 -12.32
N ALA A 135 8.99 -0.26 -12.16
CA ALA A 135 9.82 0.54 -13.05
C ALA A 135 11.31 0.22 -12.79
N PRO A 136 12.13 0.06 -13.85
CA PRO A 136 13.55 -0.26 -13.69
C PRO A 136 14.33 0.83 -12.93
N ASN A 137 13.86 2.08 -12.98
CA ASN A 137 14.47 3.24 -12.33
C ASN A 137 13.68 3.69 -11.10
N THR A 138 12.98 2.77 -10.44
CA THR A 138 12.19 3.11 -9.24
C THR A 138 13.06 3.76 -8.17
N GLN A 139 12.56 4.83 -7.55
CA GLN A 139 13.26 5.57 -6.50
C GLN A 139 13.18 4.87 -5.13
N LEU A 140 12.36 3.82 -5.00
CA LEU A 140 12.06 3.18 -3.71
C LEU A 140 13.31 2.67 -2.96
N PRO A 141 14.27 1.96 -3.57
CA PRO A 141 15.42 1.43 -2.82
C PRO A 141 16.22 2.51 -2.10
N ASN A 142 16.44 3.66 -2.75
CA ASN A 142 17.16 4.78 -2.15
C ASN A 142 16.35 5.42 -1.00
N LEU A 143 15.03 5.55 -1.16
CA LEU A 143 14.15 6.06 -0.10
C LEU A 143 14.14 5.14 1.11
N LEU A 144 14.06 3.82 0.90
CA LEU A 144 14.15 2.85 1.99
C LEU A 144 15.50 2.90 2.70
N HIS A 145 16.58 3.12 1.96
CA HIS A 145 17.92 3.29 2.54
C HIS A 145 17.98 4.53 3.45
N GLN A 146 17.48 5.68 2.99
CA GLN A 146 17.43 6.92 3.78
C GLN A 146 16.56 6.76 5.04
N LEU A 147 15.42 6.09 4.93
CA LEU A 147 14.58 5.77 6.10
C LEU A 147 15.33 4.87 7.08
N ALA A 148 16.06 3.86 6.59
CA ALA A 148 16.85 2.97 7.43
C ALA A 148 18.01 3.71 8.15
N GLU A 149 18.67 4.66 7.49
CA GLU A 149 19.70 5.49 8.13
C GLU A 149 19.12 6.32 9.28
N SER A 150 17.90 6.87 9.11
CA SER A 150 17.22 7.64 10.18
C SER A 150 16.79 6.79 11.39
N LEU A 151 16.59 5.48 11.21
CA LEU A 151 16.40 4.55 12.33
C LEU A 151 17.66 4.41 13.19
N THR A 152 18.84 4.48 12.57
CA THR A 152 20.12 4.33 13.27
C THR A 152 20.62 5.61 13.92
N ALA A 153 20.40 6.76 13.27
CA ALA A 153 20.96 8.05 13.69
C ALA A 153 20.43 8.58 15.05
N GLU A 154 19.23 8.19 15.48
CA GLU A 154 18.67 8.63 16.77
C GLU A 154 19.01 7.69 17.95
N GLN A 155 19.56 6.50 17.69
CA GLN A 155 20.02 5.62 18.78
C GLN A 155 21.31 6.16 19.43
N ASP A 156 22.07 7.01 18.74
CA ASP A 156 23.35 7.56 19.19
C ASP A 156 23.23 8.85 20.04
N ILE A 157 22.02 9.37 20.29
CA ILE A 157 21.81 10.63 21.03
C ILE A 157 21.46 10.39 22.52
N SER A 158 21.40 9.13 22.97
CA SER A 158 21.27 8.78 24.38
C SER A 158 22.64 8.44 24.99
N CYS A 159 23.47 9.45 25.25
CA CYS A 159 24.58 9.35 26.18
C CYS A 159 24.79 10.65 26.97
#